data_AF-A0A0P8YZX2-F1
#
_entry.id   AF-A0A0P8YZX2-F1
#
_cell.length_a   1.000
_cell.length_b   1.000
_cell.length_c   1.000
_cell.angle_alpha   90.00
_cell.angle_beta   90.00
_cell.angle_gamma   90.00
#
_symmetry.space_group_name_H-M   'P 1'
#
loop_
_entity.id
_entity.type
_entity.pdbx_description
1 polymer ?
#
loop_
_entity_poly.entity_id
_entity_poly.type
_entity_poly.pdbx_seq_one_letter_code
_entity_poly.pdbx_strand_id
1 'polypeptide(L)'
;MMNKTNKALISVLLLAILIIPAGCRKDPIIVSNSPSPTVTKTPEITPTPEVTPSITPAPEITPTPVIEISDEPTDEEKDILNAKALQMINIMHTGDDVSLKNISRPQDYNRLLEYMNIMESNELKEAAISGYHKNSASEIIVFAEVYFSPEGYGQFYEMKFKKYDDQWYLTDIGFDA
;
A
#
# COMPACT_ATOMS: atom_id res chain seq x y z
N MET A 1 21.54 -55.62 32.08
CA MET A 1 22.11 -54.26 31.94
C MET A 1 21.44 -53.57 30.76
N MET A 2 20.67 -52.51 31.01
CA MET A 2 19.86 -51.81 30.00
C MET A 2 20.72 -50.71 29.33
N ASN A 3 20.83 -50.75 28.00
CA ASN A 3 21.70 -49.87 27.23
C ASN A 3 21.21 -48.40 27.26
N LYS A 4 22.13 -47.47 27.01
CA LYS A 4 21.95 -46.01 27.20
C LYS A 4 20.76 -45.44 26.40
N THR A 5 20.44 -46.04 25.24
CA THR A 5 19.37 -45.62 24.34
C THR A 5 17.97 -45.96 24.87
N ASN A 6 17.80 -47.10 25.54
CA ASN A 6 16.49 -47.50 26.08
C ASN A 6 16.03 -46.64 27.26
N LYS A 7 16.95 -46.05 28.02
CA LYS A 7 16.62 -45.15 29.14
C LYS A 7 16.11 -43.78 28.66
N ALA A 8 16.65 -43.27 27.56
CA ALA A 8 16.21 -42.00 26.98
C ALA A 8 14.79 -42.11 26.40
N LEU A 9 14.48 -43.23 25.74
CA LEU A 9 13.16 -43.48 25.15
C LEU A 9 12.06 -43.60 26.23
N ILE A 10 12.35 -44.30 27.33
CA ILE A 10 11.44 -44.42 28.48
C ILE A 10 11.21 -43.06 29.16
N SER A 11 12.26 -42.23 29.25
CA SER A 11 12.16 -40.89 29.85
C SER A 11 11.27 -39.95 29.02
N VAL A 12 11.34 -40.00 27.69
CA VAL A 12 10.49 -39.18 26.81
C VAL A 12 9.03 -39.65 26.87
N LEU A 13 8.80 -40.97 26.94
CA LEU A 13 7.45 -41.53 27.03
C LEU A 13 6.75 -41.16 28.34
N LEU A 14 7.47 -41.13 29.47
CA LEU A 14 6.92 -40.69 30.76
C LEU A 14 6.59 -39.19 30.79
N LEU A 15 7.35 -38.36 30.07
CA LEU A 15 7.12 -36.92 30.02
C LEU A 15 5.87 -36.55 29.19
N ALA A 16 5.52 -37.36 28.19
CA ALA A 16 4.37 -37.14 27.31
C ALA A 16 3.00 -37.52 27.92
N ILE A 17 2.97 -38.33 28.99
CA ILE A 17 1.72 -38.77 29.64
C ILE A 17 1.17 -37.73 30.64
N LEU A 18 1.95 -36.69 30.95
CA LEU A 18 1.64 -35.71 32.01
C LEU A 18 0.90 -34.44 31.53
N ILE A 19 0.44 -34.39 30.28
CA ILE A 19 -0.27 -33.22 29.71
C ILE A 19 -1.63 -33.66 29.15
N ILE A 20 -2.56 -34.00 30.04
CA ILE A 20 -4.01 -34.08 29.72
C ILE A 20 -4.75 -33.23 30.76
N PRO A 21 -5.26 -32.03 30.41
CA PRO A 21 -6.11 -31.28 31.32
C PRO A 21 -7.44 -32.02 31.52
N ALA A 22 -7.65 -32.43 32.77
CA ALA A 22 -8.91 -32.95 33.28
C ALA A 22 -9.95 -31.83 33.42
N GLY A 23 -11.19 -32.09 33.02
CA GLY A 23 -12.35 -31.37 33.58
C GLY A 23 -13.36 -30.85 32.58
N CYS A 24 -14.32 -31.70 32.22
CA CYS A 24 -15.65 -31.27 31.80
C CYS A 24 -16.41 -30.79 33.04
N ARG A 25 -16.78 -29.50 33.11
CA ARG A 25 -17.75 -29.00 34.09
C ARG A 25 -19.02 -28.58 33.35
N LYS A 26 -20.11 -29.27 33.69
CA LYS A 26 -21.49 -28.94 33.33
C LYS A 26 -21.99 -27.85 34.28
N ASP A 27 -22.44 -26.72 33.75
CA ASP A 27 -23.22 -25.76 34.51
C ASP A 27 -24.73 -26.03 34.34
N PRO A 28 -25.55 -25.90 35.41
CA PRO A 28 -26.96 -26.30 35.40
C PRO A 28 -27.93 -25.21 34.92
N ILE A 29 -28.97 -25.73 34.26
CA ILE A 29 -30.32 -25.26 33.91
C ILE A 29 -30.84 -24.01 34.68
N ILE A 30 -31.29 -23.00 33.93
CA ILE A 30 -32.12 -21.89 34.43
C ILE A 30 -33.53 -22.01 33.83
N VAL A 31 -34.52 -22.29 34.68
CA VAL A 31 -35.96 -22.20 34.39
C VAL A 31 -36.46 -20.84 34.87
N SER A 32 -37.00 -20.02 33.96
CA SER A 32 -37.64 -18.74 34.31
C SER A 32 -39.00 -18.65 33.63
N ASN A 33 -40.05 -18.86 34.42
CA ASN A 33 -41.46 -18.66 34.07
C ASN A 33 -41.73 -17.17 33.83
N SER A 34 -42.34 -16.82 32.70
CA SER A 34 -42.81 -15.46 32.40
C SER A 34 -44.35 -15.45 32.26
N PRO A 35 -45.06 -14.42 32.79
CA PRO A 35 -46.48 -14.47 33.13
C PRO A 35 -47.46 -14.24 31.97
N SER A 36 -48.69 -14.75 32.13
CA SER A 36 -49.83 -14.73 31.20
C SER A 36 -50.33 -13.30 30.89
N PRO A 37 -50.83 -13.00 29.65
CA PRO A 37 -51.20 -11.65 29.26
C PRO A 37 -52.55 -11.16 29.83
N THR A 38 -52.59 -9.87 30.16
CA THR A 38 -53.76 -9.11 30.65
C THR A 38 -54.58 -8.55 29.47
N VAL A 39 -55.90 -8.46 29.60
CA VAL A 39 -56.83 -7.96 28.56
C VAL A 39 -56.79 -6.43 28.44
N THR A 40 -56.59 -5.94 27.21
CA THR A 40 -56.50 -4.51 26.85
C THR A 40 -57.89 -3.93 26.53
N LYS A 41 -58.21 -2.74 27.07
CA LYS A 41 -59.43 -1.98 26.70
C LYS A 41 -59.22 -1.20 25.40
N THR A 42 -60.21 -1.21 24.51
CA THR A 42 -60.21 -0.47 23.23
C THR A 42 -60.14 1.05 23.48
N PRO A 43 -59.22 1.79 22.83
CA PRO A 43 -59.13 3.24 22.97
C PRO A 43 -60.19 3.96 22.13
N GLU A 44 -60.66 5.08 22.68
CA GLU A 44 -61.58 6.04 22.04
C GLU A 44 -60.85 6.79 20.91
N ILE A 45 -61.53 6.99 19.77
CA ILE A 45 -60.92 7.53 18.55
C ILE A 45 -61.16 9.04 18.50
N THR A 46 -60.10 9.82 18.67
CA THR A 46 -60.12 11.28 18.44
C THR A 46 -60.03 11.55 16.92
N PRO A 47 -60.86 12.45 16.34
CA PRO A 47 -60.78 12.75 14.91
C PRO A 47 -59.44 13.43 14.58
N THR A 48 -58.84 13.01 13.46
CA THR A 48 -57.56 13.50 12.97
C THR A 48 -57.70 14.92 12.39
N PRO A 49 -56.81 15.88 12.72
CA PRO A 49 -56.82 17.19 12.09
C PRO A 49 -56.42 17.07 10.61
N GLU A 50 -57.15 17.78 9.75
CA GLU A 50 -56.86 17.85 8.31
C GLU A 50 -55.58 18.67 8.09
N VAL A 51 -54.55 18.04 7.51
CA VAL A 51 -53.25 18.66 7.25
C VAL A 51 -53.25 19.23 5.85
N THR A 52 -53.18 20.56 5.73
CA THR A 52 -52.94 21.24 4.45
C THR A 52 -51.56 20.85 3.92
N PRO A 53 -51.43 20.34 2.67
CA PRO A 53 -50.13 19.96 2.14
C PRO A 53 -49.26 21.20 1.90
N SER A 54 -48.17 21.30 2.64
CA SER A 54 -47.10 22.25 2.36
C SER A 54 -46.22 21.69 1.25
N ILE A 55 -46.18 22.39 0.11
CA ILE A 55 -45.25 22.10 -0.97
C ILE A 55 -43.83 22.46 -0.52
N THR A 56 -43.08 21.45 -0.09
CA THR A 56 -41.65 21.57 0.20
C THR A 56 -40.90 21.65 -1.13
N PRO A 57 -40.06 22.67 -1.38
CA PRO A 57 -39.22 22.70 -2.57
C PRO A 57 -38.29 21.49 -2.58
N ALA A 58 -38.15 20.85 -3.74
CA ALA A 58 -37.25 19.69 -3.87
C ALA A 58 -35.81 20.10 -3.54
N PRO A 59 -35.04 19.26 -2.83
CA PRO A 59 -33.64 19.56 -2.52
C PRO A 59 -32.85 19.73 -3.81
N GLU A 60 -32.10 20.83 -3.89
CA GLU A 60 -31.18 21.09 -4.98
C GLU A 60 -30.06 20.05 -4.95
N ILE A 61 -29.94 19.26 -6.02
CA ILE A 61 -28.89 18.25 -6.16
C ILE A 61 -27.57 18.98 -6.40
N THR A 62 -26.75 19.10 -5.36
CA THR A 62 -25.36 19.52 -5.51
C THR A 62 -24.64 18.46 -6.36
N PRO A 63 -23.98 18.82 -7.48
CA PRO A 63 -23.23 17.84 -8.25
C PRO A 63 -22.16 17.21 -7.35
N THR A 64 -22.13 15.88 -7.30
CA THR A 64 -21.03 15.15 -6.66
C THR A 64 -19.76 15.46 -7.45
N PRO A 65 -18.65 15.89 -6.80
CA PRO A 65 -17.40 16.06 -7.51
C PRO A 65 -17.01 14.71 -8.14
N VAL A 66 -16.96 14.69 -9.46
CA VAL A 66 -16.38 13.56 -10.19
C VAL A 66 -14.88 13.65 -9.95
N ILE A 67 -14.37 12.82 -9.04
CA ILE A 67 -12.95 12.52 -9.02
C ILE A 67 -12.70 11.74 -10.30
N GLU A 68 -12.14 12.40 -11.30
CA GLU A 68 -11.56 11.71 -12.44
C GLU A 68 -10.43 10.85 -11.87
N ILE A 69 -10.71 9.57 -11.62
CA ILE A 69 -9.66 8.60 -11.32
C ILE A 69 -8.97 8.36 -12.66
N SER A 70 -8.08 9.30 -13.00
CA SER A 70 -7.11 9.07 -14.05
C SER A 70 -6.03 8.17 -13.47
N ASP A 71 -5.83 7.01 -14.07
CA ASP A 71 -4.67 6.14 -13.86
C ASP A 71 -3.37 6.79 -14.39
N GLU A 72 -3.42 8.06 -14.81
CA GLU A 72 -2.29 8.84 -15.28
C GLU A 72 -1.87 9.88 -14.23
N PRO A 73 -0.55 10.15 -14.09
CA PRO A 73 -0.07 11.29 -13.31
C PRO A 73 -0.62 12.62 -13.82
N THR A 74 -0.81 13.59 -12.93
CA THR A 74 -1.14 14.97 -13.33
C THR A 74 0.05 15.62 -14.06
N ASP A 75 -0.19 16.66 -14.85
CA ASP A 75 0.90 17.35 -15.55
C ASP A 75 1.94 17.94 -14.58
N GLU A 76 1.50 18.44 -13.42
CA GLU A 76 2.39 18.88 -12.35
C GLU A 76 3.24 17.72 -11.79
N GLU A 77 2.63 16.55 -11.56
CA GLU A 77 3.35 15.35 -11.14
C GLU A 77 4.38 14.95 -12.20
N LYS A 78 4.02 14.96 -13.49
CA LYS A 78 4.93 14.64 -14.60
C LYS A 78 6.11 15.59 -14.64
N ASP A 79 5.91 16.90 -14.55
CA ASP A 79 6.99 17.89 -14.59
C ASP A 79 8.01 17.68 -13.46
N ILE A 80 7.52 17.45 -12.23
CA ILE A 80 8.36 17.18 -11.07
C ILE A 80 9.13 15.87 -11.25
N LEU A 81 8.44 14.81 -11.69
CA LEU A 81 9.03 13.48 -11.85
C LEU A 81 10.04 13.44 -13.00
N ASN A 82 9.81 14.19 -14.09
CA ASN A 82 10.76 14.33 -15.19
C ASN A 82 12.06 14.97 -14.76
N ALA A 83 11.96 16.10 -14.04
CA ALA A 83 13.15 16.78 -13.52
C ALA A 83 13.96 15.84 -12.62
N LYS A 84 13.29 15.08 -11.73
CA LYS A 84 13.94 14.13 -10.83
C LYS A 84 14.53 12.92 -11.56
N ALA A 85 13.81 12.36 -12.54
CA ALA A 85 14.25 11.23 -13.34
C ALA A 85 15.49 11.59 -14.17
N LEU A 86 15.47 12.73 -14.87
CA LEU A 86 16.62 13.20 -15.64
C LEU A 86 17.81 13.54 -14.74
N GLN A 87 17.56 14.14 -13.56
CA GLN A 87 18.62 14.37 -12.58
C GLN A 87 19.23 13.05 -12.11
N MET A 88 18.43 12.03 -11.82
CA MET A 88 18.91 10.70 -11.43
C MET A 88 19.76 10.08 -12.53
N ILE A 89 19.28 10.11 -13.78
CA ILE A 89 20.03 9.61 -14.94
C ILE A 89 21.38 10.31 -15.03
N ASN A 90 21.43 11.64 -14.92
CA ASN A 90 22.69 12.35 -14.93
C ASN A 90 23.63 11.91 -13.78
N ILE A 91 23.10 11.73 -12.56
CA ILE A 91 23.89 11.30 -11.41
C ILE A 91 24.47 9.90 -11.61
N MET A 92 23.67 8.94 -12.09
CA MET A 92 24.13 7.57 -12.33
C MET A 92 25.29 7.49 -13.33
N HIS A 93 25.33 8.41 -14.30
CA HIS A 93 26.38 8.42 -15.33
C HIS A 93 27.57 9.33 -14.99
N THR A 94 27.40 10.28 -14.06
CA THR A 94 28.49 11.17 -13.60
C THR A 94 29.14 10.69 -12.29
N GLY A 95 28.48 9.81 -11.55
CA GLY A 95 28.93 9.31 -10.25
C GLY A 95 28.74 10.31 -9.09
N ASP A 96 27.92 11.35 -9.24
CA ASP A 96 27.72 12.38 -8.21
C ASP A 96 26.80 11.93 -7.07
N ASP A 97 27.38 11.22 -6.11
CA ASP A 97 26.71 10.73 -4.92
C ASP A 97 26.14 11.83 -3.98
N VAL A 98 26.71 13.04 -3.98
CA VAL A 98 26.18 14.14 -3.15
C VAL A 98 24.79 14.54 -3.62
N SER A 99 24.59 14.53 -4.94
CA SER A 99 23.29 14.84 -5.54
C SER A 99 22.25 13.75 -5.28
N LEU A 100 22.63 12.47 -5.11
CA LEU A 100 21.71 11.39 -4.73
C LEU A 100 21.02 11.63 -3.38
N LYS A 101 21.77 12.13 -2.38
CA LYS A 101 21.23 12.42 -1.04
C LYS A 101 20.11 13.45 -1.06
N ASN A 102 20.08 14.31 -2.09
CA ASN A 102 19.08 15.36 -2.23
C ASN A 102 17.80 14.88 -2.93
N ILE A 103 17.81 13.69 -3.56
CA ILE A 103 16.67 13.16 -4.32
C ILE A 103 16.08 11.87 -3.72
N SER A 104 16.76 11.27 -2.75
CA SER A 104 16.42 9.99 -2.14
C SER A 104 16.26 10.12 -0.63
N ARG A 105 15.43 9.26 -0.01
CA ARG A 105 15.36 9.21 1.45
C ARG A 105 16.56 8.42 2.01
N PRO A 106 17.00 8.69 3.25
CA PRO A 106 18.19 8.05 3.80
C PRO A 106 18.18 6.51 3.77
N GLN A 107 17.01 5.89 3.95
CA GLN A 107 16.86 4.43 3.90
C GLN A 107 16.94 3.84 2.49
N ASP A 108 16.58 4.63 1.47
CA ASP A 108 16.55 4.19 0.06
C ASP A 108 17.89 4.48 -0.63
N TYR A 109 18.66 5.43 -0.09
CA TYR A 109 19.96 5.86 -0.60
C TYR A 109 21.00 4.74 -0.75
N ASN A 110 21.14 3.86 0.27
CA ASN A 110 22.12 2.77 0.21
C ASN A 110 21.82 1.77 -0.92
N ARG A 111 20.53 1.56 -1.23
CA ARG A 111 20.11 0.69 -2.32
C ARG A 111 20.43 1.31 -3.68
N LEU A 112 20.31 2.62 -3.82
CA LEU A 112 20.65 3.35 -5.04
C LEU A 112 22.16 3.44 -5.30
N LEU A 113 22.97 3.56 -4.25
CA LEU A 113 24.43 3.48 -4.34
C LEU A 113 24.92 2.16 -4.96
N GLU A 114 24.26 1.04 -4.61
CA GLU A 114 24.57 -0.27 -5.18
C GLU A 114 24.38 -0.29 -6.70
N TYR A 115 23.31 0.33 -7.20
CA TYR A 115 23.04 0.45 -8.64
C TYR A 115 24.06 1.34 -9.37
N MET A 116 24.48 2.46 -8.77
CA MET A 116 25.48 3.33 -9.40
C MET A 116 26.84 2.64 -9.59
N ASN A 117 27.24 1.77 -8.65
CA ASN A 117 28.52 1.08 -8.74
C ASN A 117 28.59 0.05 -9.89
N ILE A 118 27.45 -0.32 -10.47
CA ILE A 118 27.37 -1.25 -11.61
C ILE A 118 27.53 -0.50 -12.95
N MET A 119 27.33 0.82 -12.95
CA MET A 119 27.16 1.66 -14.13
C MET A 119 28.48 2.32 -14.56
N GLU A 120 29.51 1.52 -14.87
CA GLU A 120 30.79 2.07 -15.32
C GLU A 120 30.77 2.52 -16.80
N SER A 121 30.94 3.84 -16.98
CA SER A 121 31.80 4.51 -17.98
C SER A 121 31.29 4.86 -19.39
N ASN A 122 30.01 4.70 -19.70
CA ASN A 122 29.49 5.24 -20.97
C ASN A 122 29.05 6.69 -20.82
N GLU A 123 29.54 7.57 -21.72
CA GLU A 123 29.15 8.97 -21.76
C GLU A 123 27.66 9.06 -22.16
N LEU A 124 26.86 9.65 -21.26
CA LEU A 124 25.47 9.97 -21.50
C LEU A 124 25.36 10.96 -22.66
N LYS A 125 24.69 10.56 -23.74
CA LYS A 125 24.46 11.44 -24.89
C LYS A 125 23.11 12.14 -24.80
N GLU A 126 22.06 11.36 -24.53
CA GLU A 126 20.68 11.83 -24.50
C GLU A 126 19.85 10.96 -23.58
N ALA A 127 18.86 11.55 -22.92
CA ALA A 127 17.86 10.85 -22.13
C ALA A 127 16.49 11.49 -22.36
N ALA A 128 15.47 10.65 -22.54
CA ALA A 128 14.09 11.09 -22.74
C ALA A 128 13.14 10.25 -21.89
N ILE A 129 12.09 10.89 -21.38
CA ILE A 129 11.02 10.19 -20.67
C ILE A 129 10.08 9.58 -21.71
N SER A 130 9.95 8.25 -21.68
CA SER A 130 9.16 7.50 -22.65
C SER A 130 7.74 7.19 -22.15
N GLY A 131 7.49 7.26 -20.83
CA GLY A 131 6.15 7.08 -20.30
C GLY A 131 6.06 7.07 -18.77
N TYR A 132 4.84 6.84 -18.29
CA TYR A 132 4.54 6.75 -16.86
C TYR A 132 3.53 5.62 -16.61
N HIS A 133 3.58 5.08 -15.40
CA HIS A 133 2.54 4.20 -14.89
C HIS A 133 2.23 4.58 -13.43
N LYS A 134 0.99 5.03 -13.17
CA LYS A 134 0.55 5.38 -11.82
C LYS A 134 0.04 4.13 -11.11
N ASN A 135 0.83 3.63 -10.17
CA ASN A 135 0.44 2.48 -9.35
C ASN A 135 -0.56 2.90 -8.25
N SER A 136 -0.39 4.10 -7.71
CA SER A 136 -1.29 4.67 -6.70
C SER A 136 -1.12 6.19 -6.60
N ALA A 137 -1.91 6.84 -5.74
CA ALA A 137 -1.76 8.27 -5.44
C ALA A 137 -0.37 8.65 -4.87
N SER A 138 0.38 7.67 -4.35
CA SER A 138 1.70 7.89 -3.76
C SER A 138 2.80 7.07 -4.42
N GLU A 139 2.55 6.43 -5.56
CA GLU A 139 3.55 5.67 -6.30
C GLU A 139 3.36 5.81 -7.80
N ILE A 140 4.39 6.33 -8.48
CA ILE A 140 4.45 6.47 -9.93
C ILE A 140 5.75 5.86 -10.42
N ILE A 141 5.63 5.06 -11.48
CA ILE A 141 6.77 4.54 -12.23
C ILE A 141 6.99 5.46 -13.44
N VAL A 142 8.23 5.85 -13.66
CA VAL A 142 8.68 6.65 -14.80
C VAL A 142 9.57 5.78 -15.68
N PHE A 143 9.26 5.71 -16.97
CA PHE A 143 10.08 5.02 -17.96
C PHE A 143 10.94 6.03 -18.70
N ALA A 144 12.22 5.73 -18.84
CA ALA A 144 13.15 6.58 -19.57
C ALA A 144 14.02 5.79 -20.54
N GLU A 145 14.21 6.34 -21.72
CA GLU A 145 15.16 5.87 -22.72
C GLU A 145 16.43 6.68 -22.63
N VAL A 146 17.57 6.01 -22.56
CA VAL A 146 18.88 6.65 -22.42
C VAL A 146 19.83 6.12 -23.49
N TYR A 147 20.43 7.04 -24.22
CA TYR A 147 21.31 6.76 -25.35
C TYR A 147 22.77 7.07 -24.99
N PHE A 148 23.66 6.15 -25.33
CA PHE A 148 25.09 6.24 -25.03
C PHE A 148 25.95 6.53 -26.27
N SER A 149 27.06 7.23 -26.05
CA SER A 149 28.11 7.42 -27.05
C SER A 149 29.19 6.34 -26.94
N PRO A 150 29.82 5.87 -28.04
CA PRO A 150 29.54 6.18 -29.44
C PRO A 150 28.53 5.25 -30.11
N GLU A 151 28.14 4.16 -29.44
CA GLU A 151 27.48 3.01 -30.09
C GLU A 151 25.95 3.11 -30.18
N GLY A 152 25.33 4.14 -29.59
CA GLY A 152 23.91 4.44 -29.80
C GLY A 152 22.93 3.40 -29.23
N TYR A 153 23.41 2.44 -28.43
CA TYR A 153 22.52 1.52 -27.71
C TYR A 153 21.67 2.32 -26.73
N GLY A 154 20.35 2.15 -26.84
CA GLY A 154 19.38 2.66 -25.88
C GLY A 154 19.24 1.70 -24.71
N GLN A 155 19.34 2.18 -23.47
CA GLN A 155 18.91 1.45 -22.28
C GLN A 155 17.58 2.01 -21.79
N PHE A 156 16.74 1.12 -21.28
CA PHE A 156 15.46 1.45 -20.69
C PHE A 156 15.56 1.41 -19.17
N TYR A 157 15.23 2.52 -18.53
CA TYR A 157 15.15 2.64 -17.08
C TYR A 157 13.70 2.63 -16.64
N GLU A 158 13.41 1.80 -15.64
CA GLU A 158 12.20 1.87 -14.85
C GLU A 158 12.53 2.53 -13.51
N MET A 159 12.03 3.74 -13.26
CA MET A 159 12.30 4.48 -12.02
C MET A 159 11.03 4.57 -11.18
N LYS A 160 11.07 4.05 -9.96
CA LYS A 160 9.92 4.06 -9.04
C LYS A 160 10.00 5.22 -8.06
N PHE A 161 9.06 6.14 -8.18
CA PHE A 161 8.92 7.28 -7.29
C PHE A 161 7.79 7.06 -6.30
N LYS A 162 8.05 7.38 -5.03
CA LYS A 162 7.04 7.39 -3.98
C LYS A 162 6.89 8.76 -3.36
N LYS A 163 5.64 9.14 -3.08
CA LYS A 163 5.29 10.40 -2.43
C LYS A 163 5.31 10.23 -0.92
N TYR A 164 6.07 11.07 -0.24
CA TYR A 164 6.15 11.16 1.22
C TYR A 164 6.18 12.63 1.62
N ASP A 165 5.36 13.03 2.59
CA ASP A 165 5.33 14.41 3.10
C ASP A 165 5.21 15.45 1.96
N ASP A 166 4.35 15.15 0.98
CA ASP A 166 4.13 15.90 -0.26
C ASP A 166 5.30 16.01 -1.24
N GLN A 167 6.40 15.30 -1.00
CA GLN A 167 7.55 15.24 -1.90
C GLN A 167 7.69 13.87 -2.56
N TRP A 168 8.08 13.86 -3.83
CA TRP A 168 8.40 12.63 -4.57
C TRP A 168 9.88 12.25 -4.37
N TYR A 169 10.11 11.00 -4.00
CA TYR A 169 11.44 10.41 -3.80
C TYR A 169 11.61 9.19 -4.70
N LEU A 170 12.79 9.06 -5.30
CA LEU A 170 13.15 7.81 -5.96
C LEU A 170 13.36 6.74 -4.90
N THR A 171 12.78 5.56 -5.11
CA THR A 171 12.84 4.44 -4.15
C THR A 171 13.34 3.15 -4.77
N ASP A 172 13.28 3.03 -6.10
CA ASP A 172 13.79 1.87 -6.82
C ASP A 172 14.17 2.27 -8.24
N ILE A 173 15.13 1.54 -8.81
CA ILE A 173 15.46 1.63 -10.22
C ILE A 173 15.71 0.24 -10.79
N GLY A 174 15.06 -0.04 -11.91
CA GLY A 174 15.22 -1.27 -12.68
C GLY A 174 15.77 -0.98 -14.07
N PHE A 175 16.42 -1.99 -14.63
CA PHE A 175 16.77 -2.05 -16.04
C PHE A 175 15.80 -3.02 -16.69
N ASP A 176 15.08 -2.58 -17.73
CA ASP A 176 14.41 -3.52 -18.60
C ASP A 176 15.43 -3.98 -19.65
N ALA A 177 15.69 -5.28 -19.71
CA ALA A 177 16.78 -5.89 -20.48
C ALA A 177 16.35 -6.29 -21.89
#